data_AF-A0A916HBX4-F1
#
_entry.id   AF-A0A916HBX4-F1
#
_cell.length_a   1.000
_cell.length_b   1.000
_cell.length_c   1.000
_cell.angle_alpha   90.00
_cell.angle_beta   90.00
_cell.angle_gamma   90.00
#
_symmetry.space_group_name_H-M   'P 1'
#
loop_
_entity.id
_entity.type
_entity.pdbx_description
1 polymer ?
#
loop_
_entity_poly.entity_id
_entity_poly.type
_entity_poly.pdbx_seq_one_letter_code
_entity_poly.pdbx_strand_id
1 'polypeptide(L)' 'DEHSASYGTYSILWQIELCRQLGLPYLYVGYWIRDSRKMSYKAKFKPQEVLRHGQWQELTD' A
#
# COMPACT_ATOMS: atom_id res chain seq x y z
N ASP A 1 -5.34 13.37 -20.97
CA ASP A 1 -4.05 13.70 -20.36
C ASP A 1 -3.66 12.59 -19.40
N GLU A 2 -2.81 11.67 -19.86
CA GLU A 2 -2.48 10.40 -19.20
C GLU A 2 -1.73 10.59 -17.87
N HIS A 3 -1.13 11.77 -17.67
CA HIS A 3 -0.34 12.12 -16.47
C HIS A 3 -1.17 12.24 -15.19
N SER A 4 -2.50 12.31 -15.28
CA SER A 4 -3.41 12.41 -14.13
C SER A 4 -3.89 11.05 -13.61
N ALA A 5 -3.68 9.98 -14.38
CA ALA A 5 -4.23 8.68 -14.07
C ALA A 5 -3.46 8.03 -12.91
N SER A 6 -4.15 7.84 -11.78
CA SER A 6 -3.58 7.28 -10.55
C SER A 6 -3.49 5.74 -10.58
N TYR A 7 -2.84 5.18 -11.60
CA TYR A 7 -2.78 3.72 -11.83
C TYR A 7 -2.23 2.93 -10.64
N GLY A 8 -1.25 3.47 -9.91
CA GLY A 8 -0.74 2.84 -8.69
C GLY A 8 -1.80 2.74 -7.58
N THR A 9 -2.64 3.78 -7.43
CA THR A 9 -3.75 3.77 -6.47
C THR A 9 -4.83 2.78 -6.90
N TYR A 10 -5.20 2.77 -8.17
CA TYR A 10 -6.16 1.81 -8.71
C TYR A 10 -5.72 0.36 -8.51
N SER A 11 -4.45 0.06 -8.79
CA SER A 11 -3.87 -1.27 -8.60
C SER A 11 -3.97 -1.76 -7.14
N ILE A 12 -3.72 -0.88 -6.16
CA ILE A 12 -3.84 -1.24 -4.74
C ILE A 12 -5.31 -1.46 -4.36
N LEU A 13 -6.22 -0.58 -4.79
CA LEU A 13 -7.65 -0.75 -4.50
C LEU A 13 -8.19 -2.06 -5.07
N TRP A 14 -7.81 -2.41 -6.29
CA TRP A 14 -8.19 -3.68 -6.91
C TRP A 14 -7.65 -4.88 -6.12
N GLN A 15 -6.39 -4.82 -5.68
CA GLN A 15 -5.80 -5.89 -4.84
C GLN A 15 -6.46 -5.99 -3.47
N ILE A 16 -6.85 -4.87 -2.85
CA ILE A 16 -7.59 -4.85 -1.58
C ILE A 16 -8.93 -5.58 -1.74
N GLU A 17 -9.66 -5.28 -2.82
CA GLU A 17 -10.94 -5.93 -3.08
C GLU A 17 -10.77 -7.43 -3.32
N LEU A 18 -9.78 -7.83 -4.12
CA LEU A 18 -9.47 -9.25 -4.32
C LEU A 18 -9.11 -9.94 -2.99
N CYS A 19 -8.30 -9.30 -2.15
CA CYS A 19 -7.92 -9.80 -0.83
C CYS A 19 -9.15 -10.04 0.05
N ARG A 20 -10.11 -9.10 0.05
CA ARG A 20 -11.39 -9.24 0.76
C ARG A 20 -12.23 -10.40 0.22
N GLN A 21 -12.35 -10.54 -1.10
CA GLN A 21 -13.10 -11.62 -1.73
C GLN A 21 -12.52 -13.00 -1.41
N LEU A 22 -11.20 -13.09 -1.29
CA LEU A 22 -10.49 -14.32 -0.92
C LEU A 22 -10.46 -14.57 0.60
N GLY A 23 -10.96 -13.64 1.42
CA GLY A 23 -10.89 -13.74 2.88
C GLY A 23 -9.47 -13.69 3.45
N LEU A 24 -8.53 -13.06 2.72
CA LEU A 24 -7.14 -12.96 3.16
C LEU A 24 -6.99 -11.81 4.17
N PRO A 25 -6.27 -12.02 5.28
CA PRO A 25 -6.15 -11.02 6.34
C PRO A 25 -5.18 -9.88 6.00
N TYR A 26 -4.24 -10.10 5.06
CA TYR A 26 -3.18 -9.14 4.75
C TYR A 26 -2.94 -9.04 3.24
N LEU A 27 -2.70 -7.81 2.78
CA LEU A 27 -2.20 -7.51 1.44
C LEU A 27 -0.77 -6.97 1.53
N TYR A 28 0.17 -7.63 0.86
CA TYR A 28 1.54 -7.12 0.73
C TYR A 28 1.63 -6.14 -0.45
N VAL A 29 1.69 -4.84 -0.15
CA VAL A 29 1.79 -3.77 -1.16
C VAL A 29 3.22 -3.51 -1.67
N GLY A 30 4.17 -4.39 -1.33
CA GLY A 30 5.57 -4.31 -1.72
C GLY A 30 6.39 -3.33 -0.89
N TYR A 31 7.67 -3.18 -1.26
CA TYR A 31 8.59 -2.25 -0.59
C TYR A 31 8.08 -0.81 -0.67
N TRP A 32 8.41 0.00 0.34
CA TRP A 32 8.08 1.42 0.45
C TRP A 32 9.30 2.21 0.93
N ILE A 33 9.65 3.26 0.18
CA ILE A 33 10.71 4.21 0.53
C ILE A 33 10.01 5.52 0.88
N ARG A 34 10.16 5.97 2.13
CA ARG A 34 9.50 7.16 2.67
C ARG A 34 9.66 8.39 1.78
N ASP A 35 10.89 8.66 1.34
CA ASP A 35 11.22 9.89 0.60
C ASP A 35 11.01 9.77 -0.93
N SER A 36 10.46 8.64 -1.40
CA SER A 36 10.16 8.45 -2.82
C SER A 36 8.82 9.06 -3.18
N ARG A 37 8.83 10.20 -3.88
CA ARG A 37 7.61 10.84 -4.41
C ARG A 37 6.74 9.87 -5.22
N LYS A 38 7.37 8.97 -5.98
CA LYS A 38 6.68 7.93 -6.78
C LYS A 38 5.96 6.88 -5.95
N MET A 39 6.31 6.71 -4.67
CA MET A 39 5.77 5.67 -3.77
C MET A 39 4.97 6.25 -2.60
N SER A 40 4.90 7.57 -2.49
CA SER A 40 4.14 8.30 -1.45
C SER A 40 2.68 7.88 -1.35
N TYR A 41 2.07 7.43 -2.45
CA TYR A 41 0.66 7.01 -2.46
C TYR A 41 0.39 5.76 -1.61
N LYS A 42 1.38 4.86 -1.42
CA LYS A 42 1.20 3.63 -0.64
C LYS A 42 0.88 3.89 0.82
N ALA A 43 1.45 4.95 1.41
CA ALA A 43 1.23 5.29 2.83
C ALA A 43 -0.21 5.74 3.15
N LYS A 44 -1.03 6.02 2.12
CA LYS A 44 -2.40 6.50 2.26
C LYS A 44 -3.42 5.39 2.55
N PHE A 45 -3.06 4.13 2.36
CA PHE A 45 -3.95 3.00 2.65
C PHE A 45 -3.76 2.60 4.11
N LYS A 46 -4.83 2.66 4.91
CA LYS A 46 -4.81 2.38 6.35
C LYS A 46 -5.91 1.37 6.71
N PRO A 47 -5.73 0.56 7.77
CA PRO A 47 -4.49 0.39 8.56
C PRO A 47 -3.39 -0.28 7.72
N GLN A 48 -2.13 0.05 7.99
CA GLN A 48 -0.98 -0.56 7.33
C GLN A 48 0.16 -0.77 8.34
N GLU A 49 0.89 -1.86 8.16
CA GLU A 49 2.11 -2.16 8.90
C GLU A 49 3.36 -2.03 8.02
N VAL A 50 4.49 -1.79 8.66
CA VAL A 50 5.81 -1.80 8.04
C VAL A 50 6.75 -2.68 8.85
N LEU A 51 7.58 -3.45 8.14
CA LEU A 51 8.63 -4.24 8.77
C LEU A 51 9.83 -3.33 9.05
N ARG A 52 10.08 -3.02 10.32
CA ARG A 52 11.25 -2.25 10.78
C ARG A 52 12.05 -3.09 11.76
N HIS A 53 13.35 -3.25 11.50
CA HIS A 53 14.25 -4.06 12.34
C HIS A 53 13.72 -5.48 12.61
N GLY A 54 13.08 -6.10 11.60
CA GLY A 54 12.53 -7.45 11.70
C GLY A 54 11.23 -7.56 12.50
N GLN A 55 10.63 -6.44 12.90
CA GLN A 55 9.36 -6.40 13.62
C GLN A 55 8.29 -5.65 12.81
N TRP A 56 7.08 -6.20 12.76
CA TRP A 56 5.93 -5.53 12.17
C TRP A 56 5.45 -4.45 13.14
N GLN A 57 5.25 -3.25 12.62
CA GLN A 57 4.82 -2.07 13.37
C GLN A 57 3.78 -1.31 12.57
N GLU A 58 2.78 -0.74 13.23
CA GLU A 58 1.80 0.13 12.58
C GLU A 58 2.49 1.35 11.96
N LEU A 59 2.10 1.69 10.73
CA LEU A 59 2.54 2.89 10.06
C LEU A 59 1.70 4.07 10.54
N THR A 60 2.17 4.77 11.57
CA THR A 60 1.49 5.94 12.16
C THR A 60 1.80 7.26 11.48
N ASP A 61 2.63 7.24 10.43
CA ASP A 61 3.00 8.40 9.61
C ASP A 61 1.86 8.88 8.69
#